data_AF-A0A966VZX4-F1
#
_entry.id   AF-A0A966VZX4-F1
#
_cell.length_a   1.000
_cell.length_b   1.000
_cell.length_c   1.000
_cell.angle_alpha   90.00
_cell.angle_beta   90.00
_cell.angle_gamma   90.00
#
_symmetry.space_group_name_H-M   'P 1'
#
loop_
_entity.id
_entity.type
_entity.pdbx_description
1 polymer ?
#
loop_
_entity_poly.entity_id
_entity_poly.type
_entity_poly.pdbx_seq_one_letter_code
_entity_poly.pdbx_strand_id
1 'polypeptide(L)'
;KPDAPSEIRGPYKPIRTKVPGMQLSELHPKLAQVTDQFCLIRSMTHPRPINNHFDAMHNLLSGQVVERVREGVPDDLPYIGSVVAKHLSNERNLLTNAWLIKCVGAPVFCAPNIGSGGYLGSSYAPVFIGSADNHPAMPKFKLPEIYEMGDPARMQERRKLLDALESDRLSHDAGGKDWGELRELAYDAMTRPEGRAAFDLKQEPVSVRERYGMHPLGQNLLLARRMVEAGVRFVTVNGWVGPAPGEAGGGPPSSSWDMHGGNMGMGNAFSTGSYGMGFCLPRLDQGLSALLTDLKERGMLNDTLVVAMGEFGRTPVILTQGPPGRQHWPQCFSAIVAGCGIRGGAVYGESDKTGSAPKSNPVTPQDLHATILHALGVPLNDLGKNTGIIRPPFSSGKPVMGLFG
;
A
#
# COMPACT_ATOMS: atom_id res chain seq x y z
N LYS A 1 16.83 -17.05 6.27
CA LYS A 1 17.47 -18.34 5.94
C LYS A 1 18.21 -18.83 7.18
N PRO A 2 17.60 -19.67 8.03
CA PRO A 2 18.13 -19.97 9.36
C PRO A 2 19.47 -20.70 9.38
N ASP A 3 19.74 -21.53 8.37
CA ASP A 3 20.95 -22.37 8.31
C ASP A 3 22.12 -21.71 7.56
N ALA A 4 21.95 -20.46 7.10
CA ALA A 4 23.03 -19.72 6.46
C ALA A 4 24.03 -19.18 7.52
N PRO A 5 25.29 -18.86 7.13
CA PRO A 5 26.25 -18.20 8.01
C PRO A 5 25.69 -16.92 8.65
N SER A 6 26.25 -16.52 9.81
CA SER A 6 25.81 -15.34 10.59
C SER A 6 25.74 -14.07 9.76
N GLU A 7 26.66 -13.93 8.81
CA GLU A 7 26.81 -12.78 7.91
C GLU A 7 25.66 -12.70 6.90
N ILE A 8 24.90 -13.79 6.71
CA ILE A 8 23.75 -13.86 5.80
C ILE A 8 22.42 -13.95 6.56
N ARG A 9 22.33 -14.75 7.61
CA ARG A 9 21.05 -14.91 8.33
C ARG A 9 20.75 -13.75 9.29
N GLY A 10 21.78 -13.05 9.76
CA GLY A 10 21.67 -12.02 10.78
C GLY A 10 21.40 -12.57 12.19
N PRO A 11 21.14 -11.69 13.17
CA PRO A 11 21.03 -12.08 14.57
C PRO A 11 19.68 -12.73 14.92
N TYR A 12 18.64 -12.49 14.12
CA TYR A 12 17.28 -12.93 14.42
C TYR A 12 17.06 -14.41 14.13
N LYS A 13 16.26 -15.06 14.97
CA LYS A 13 15.92 -16.47 14.87
C LYS A 13 14.52 -16.67 14.27
N PRO A 14 14.29 -17.78 13.55
CA PRO A 14 12.93 -18.15 13.18
C PRO A 14 12.15 -18.65 14.40
N ILE A 15 10.83 -18.47 14.40
CA ILE A 15 9.91 -19.07 15.36
C ILE A 15 8.96 -20.04 14.66
N ARG A 16 8.42 -20.99 15.44
CA ARG A 16 7.30 -21.83 15.00
C ARG A 16 6.06 -20.96 14.81
N THR A 17 5.25 -21.31 13.83
CA THR A 17 4.00 -20.62 13.53
C THR A 17 2.84 -21.61 13.60
N LYS A 18 1.61 -21.11 13.56
CA LYS A 18 0.39 -21.92 13.54
C LYS A 18 0.35 -22.91 12.37
N VAL A 19 0.96 -22.55 11.23
CA VAL A 19 1.07 -23.44 10.06
C VAL A 19 2.43 -24.16 10.06
N PRO A 20 2.45 -25.50 10.19
CA PRO A 20 3.69 -26.27 10.10
C PRO A 20 4.45 -26.00 8.80
N GLY A 21 5.76 -25.76 8.89
CA GLY A 21 6.62 -25.49 7.73
C GLY A 21 6.69 -24.01 7.32
N MET A 22 5.77 -23.16 7.78
CA MET A 22 5.92 -21.70 7.65
C MET A 22 6.72 -21.16 8.85
N GLN A 23 7.75 -20.37 8.57
CA GLN A 23 8.62 -19.75 9.58
C GLN A 23 8.66 -18.24 9.40
N LEU A 24 8.53 -17.52 10.51
CA LEU A 24 8.69 -16.06 10.59
C LEU A 24 9.79 -15.72 11.59
N SER A 25 10.24 -14.46 11.58
CA SER A 25 11.18 -13.94 12.58
C SER A 25 10.58 -13.99 13.99
N GLU A 26 11.41 -14.15 15.02
CA GLU A 26 11.01 -14.00 16.44
C GLU A 26 10.43 -12.63 16.79
N LEU A 27 10.66 -11.64 15.93
CA LEU A 27 10.04 -10.31 16.02
C LEU A 27 8.59 -10.26 15.47
N HIS A 28 8.05 -11.39 15.01
CA HIS A 28 6.68 -11.53 14.52
C HIS A 28 5.81 -12.54 15.33
N PRO A 29 5.76 -12.43 16.67
CA PRO A 29 5.05 -13.41 17.49
C PRO A 29 3.52 -13.42 17.24
N LYS A 30 2.90 -12.28 16.88
CA LYS A 30 1.46 -12.20 16.64
C LYS A 30 1.08 -12.70 15.24
N LEU A 31 1.82 -12.32 14.20
CA LEU A 31 1.65 -12.85 12.84
C LEU A 31 1.84 -14.37 12.81
N ALA A 32 2.76 -14.91 13.62
CA ALA A 32 2.94 -16.35 13.75
C ALA A 32 1.66 -17.09 14.17
N GLN A 33 0.76 -16.45 14.92
CA GLN A 33 -0.53 -17.02 15.35
C GLN A 33 -1.63 -17.00 14.27
N VAL A 34 -1.44 -16.24 13.20
CA VAL A 34 -2.44 -16.04 12.13
C VAL A 34 -1.92 -16.43 10.75
N THR A 35 -0.88 -17.27 10.71
CA THR A 35 -0.30 -17.78 9.46
C THR A 35 -1.28 -18.58 8.60
N ASP A 36 -2.37 -19.10 9.17
CA ASP A 36 -3.46 -19.74 8.43
C ASP A 36 -4.31 -18.75 7.61
N GLN A 37 -4.16 -17.44 7.83
CA GLN A 37 -4.99 -16.41 7.20
C GLN A 37 -4.36 -15.78 5.96
N PHE A 38 -3.08 -16.04 5.69
CA PHE A 38 -2.36 -15.42 4.58
C PHE A 38 -1.43 -16.41 3.87
N CYS A 39 -1.12 -16.10 2.62
CA CYS A 39 -0.07 -16.74 1.85
C CYS A 39 1.24 -15.93 1.94
N LEU A 40 2.35 -16.61 2.17
CA LEU A 40 3.69 -16.02 2.14
C LEU A 40 4.40 -16.36 0.83
N ILE A 41 4.64 -15.34 -0.01
CA ILE A 41 5.44 -15.47 -1.23
C ILE A 41 6.91 -15.27 -0.88
N ARG A 42 7.78 -16.22 -1.23
CA ARG A 42 9.23 -16.20 -0.89
C ARG A 42 10.16 -16.08 -2.09
N SER A 43 9.59 -15.89 -3.27
CA SER A 43 10.25 -15.95 -4.58
C SER A 43 10.00 -14.69 -5.41
N MET A 44 9.65 -13.56 -4.78
CA MET A 44 9.50 -12.29 -5.49
C MET A 44 10.84 -11.87 -6.09
N THR A 45 10.85 -11.40 -7.34
CA THR A 45 12.07 -10.95 -8.03
C THR A 45 11.75 -9.95 -9.12
N HIS A 46 12.55 -8.89 -9.26
CA HIS A 46 12.42 -8.02 -10.43
C HIS A 46 13.11 -8.65 -11.65
N PRO A 47 12.49 -8.61 -12.84
CA PRO A 47 13.06 -9.19 -14.05
C PRO A 47 14.24 -8.38 -14.64
N ARG A 48 14.51 -7.18 -14.12
CA ARG A 48 15.61 -6.30 -14.56
C ARG A 48 16.41 -5.75 -13.37
N PRO A 49 17.67 -5.34 -13.59
CA PRO A 49 18.46 -4.65 -12.56
C PRO A 49 17.77 -3.35 -12.14
N ILE A 50 17.37 -3.27 -10.88
CA ILE A 50 16.82 -2.05 -10.25
C ILE A 50 17.63 -1.77 -8.99
N ASN A 51 18.05 -0.53 -8.81
CA ASN A 51 18.92 -0.15 -7.68
C ASN A 51 18.37 1.03 -6.87
N ASN A 52 17.18 1.53 -7.16
CA ASN A 52 16.59 2.69 -6.49
C ASN A 52 15.09 2.49 -6.21
N HIS A 53 14.60 3.22 -5.21
CA HIS A 53 13.21 3.18 -4.74
C HIS A 53 12.20 3.59 -5.81
N PHE A 54 12.53 4.61 -6.61
CA PHE A 54 11.63 5.20 -7.61
C PHE A 54 11.18 4.17 -8.65
N ASP A 55 12.14 3.47 -9.26
CA ASP A 55 11.88 2.48 -10.30
C ASP A 55 11.22 1.21 -9.71
N ALA A 56 11.65 0.80 -8.52
CA ALA A 56 11.08 -0.37 -7.85
C ALA A 56 9.60 -0.17 -7.48
N MET A 57 9.28 0.99 -6.89
CA MET A 57 7.91 1.40 -6.59
C MET A 57 7.09 1.58 -7.87
N HIS A 58 7.65 2.23 -8.90
CA HIS A 58 6.95 2.41 -10.17
C HIS A 58 6.53 1.05 -10.74
N ASN A 59 7.46 0.10 -10.86
CA ASN A 59 7.18 -1.21 -11.45
C ASN A 59 6.13 -2.02 -10.67
N LEU A 60 6.10 -1.87 -9.35
CA LEU A 60 5.10 -2.51 -8.51
C LEU A 60 3.71 -1.89 -8.65
N LEU A 61 3.65 -0.56 -8.68
CA LEU A 61 2.38 0.16 -8.70
C LEU A 61 1.78 0.23 -10.11
N SER A 62 2.58 0.28 -11.17
CA SER A 62 2.11 0.32 -12.57
C SER A 62 1.90 -1.06 -13.19
N GLY A 63 2.45 -2.11 -12.57
CA GLY A 63 2.41 -3.46 -13.14
C GLY A 63 3.19 -3.58 -14.46
N GLN A 64 4.09 -2.65 -14.75
CA GLN A 64 4.92 -2.65 -15.95
C GLN A 64 6.38 -2.94 -15.60
N VAL A 65 7.12 -3.46 -16.57
CA VAL A 65 8.59 -3.45 -16.54
C VAL A 65 9.03 -2.30 -17.43
N VAL A 66 9.13 -1.08 -16.92
CA VAL A 66 9.66 0.05 -17.70
C VAL A 66 11.06 0.38 -17.20
N GLU A 67 11.97 0.66 -18.14
CA GLU A 67 13.13 1.47 -17.77
C GLU A 67 12.62 2.87 -17.46
N ARG A 68 13.29 3.54 -16.51
CA ARG A 68 13.07 4.94 -16.16
C ARG A 68 12.63 5.72 -17.39
N VAL A 69 11.50 6.42 -17.26
CA VAL A 69 10.95 7.37 -18.23
C VAL A 69 12.07 7.95 -19.08
N ARG A 70 12.17 7.52 -20.35
CA ARG A 70 13.18 8.09 -21.27
C ARG A 70 12.88 9.59 -21.35
N GLU A 71 13.92 10.41 -21.29
CA GLU A 71 13.79 11.85 -21.45
C GLU A 71 12.96 12.14 -22.73
N GLY A 72 11.81 12.82 -22.57
CA GLY A 72 10.89 13.13 -23.67
C GLY A 72 9.72 12.16 -23.91
N VAL A 73 9.61 11.03 -23.19
CA VAL A 73 8.42 10.16 -23.23
C VAL A 73 7.58 10.43 -21.97
N PRO A 74 6.35 10.96 -22.06
CA PRO A 74 5.48 11.09 -20.90
C PRO A 74 5.16 9.71 -20.32
N ASP A 75 5.53 9.46 -19.06
CA ASP A 75 5.03 8.32 -18.30
C ASP A 75 3.66 8.69 -17.74
N ASP A 76 2.62 8.37 -18.51
CA ASP A 76 1.23 8.56 -18.12
C ASP A 76 0.59 7.26 -17.62
N LEU A 77 1.37 6.27 -17.18
CA LEU A 77 0.82 4.99 -16.73
C LEU A 77 0.00 5.16 -15.43
N PRO A 78 -1.25 4.67 -15.38
CA PRO A 78 -2.01 4.62 -14.14
C PRO A 78 -1.40 3.59 -13.19
N TYR A 79 -1.43 3.91 -11.90
CA TYR A 79 -1.11 2.94 -10.86
C TYR A 79 -2.34 2.12 -10.47
N ILE A 80 -2.09 0.97 -9.85
CA ILE A 80 -3.10 -0.05 -9.53
C ILE A 80 -4.34 0.52 -8.84
N GLY A 81 -4.18 1.48 -7.93
CA GLY A 81 -5.32 2.13 -7.26
C GLY A 81 -6.22 2.90 -8.22
N SER A 82 -5.63 3.58 -9.21
CA SER A 82 -6.36 4.30 -10.26
C SER A 82 -7.04 3.33 -11.24
N VAL A 83 -6.39 2.22 -11.56
CA VAL A 83 -6.99 1.14 -12.36
C VAL A 83 -8.19 0.54 -11.64
N VAL A 84 -8.05 0.22 -10.35
CA VAL A 84 -9.14 -0.28 -9.52
C VAL A 84 -10.26 0.74 -9.43
N ALA A 85 -9.96 2.01 -9.21
CA ALA A 85 -10.97 3.06 -9.10
C ALA A 85 -11.78 3.27 -10.38
N LYS A 86 -11.17 3.04 -11.55
CA LYS A 86 -11.89 3.08 -12.83
C LYS A 86 -12.88 1.94 -13.00
N HIS A 87 -12.58 0.75 -12.48
CA HIS A 87 -13.38 -0.45 -12.74
C HIS A 87 -14.34 -0.81 -11.62
N LEU A 88 -14.02 -0.45 -10.38
CA LEU A 88 -14.86 -0.71 -9.22
C LEU A 88 -15.52 0.59 -8.77
N SER A 89 -16.81 0.73 -9.07
CA SER A 89 -17.61 1.87 -8.62
C SER A 89 -17.78 1.86 -7.10
N ASN A 90 -17.82 3.06 -6.53
CA ASN A 90 -18.24 3.25 -5.15
C ASN A 90 -19.68 3.76 -5.12
N GLU A 91 -20.64 2.87 -4.88
CA GLU A 91 -22.07 3.22 -4.80
C GLU A 91 -22.40 4.12 -3.60
N ARG A 92 -21.48 4.23 -2.64
CA ARG A 92 -21.59 5.11 -1.48
C ARG A 92 -20.98 6.48 -1.72
N ASN A 93 -20.49 6.78 -2.93
CA ASN A 93 -19.86 8.05 -3.34
C ASN A 93 -18.84 8.57 -2.31
N LEU A 94 -18.11 7.64 -1.68
CA LEU A 94 -16.88 7.97 -0.96
C LEU A 94 -15.71 7.98 -1.93
N LEU A 95 -14.53 8.35 -1.44
CA LEU A 95 -13.27 8.13 -2.13
C LEU A 95 -13.18 6.69 -2.63
N THR A 96 -12.78 6.49 -3.89
CA THR A 96 -12.57 5.14 -4.43
C THR A 96 -11.13 4.68 -4.22
N ASN A 97 -10.17 5.61 -4.34
CA ASN A 97 -8.74 5.40 -4.20
C ASN A 97 -8.17 6.36 -3.15
N ALA A 98 -7.62 5.82 -2.07
CA ALA A 98 -7.04 6.60 -0.98
C ALA A 98 -5.61 6.17 -0.68
N TRP A 99 -4.79 7.13 -0.27
CA TRP A 99 -3.41 6.89 0.13
C TRP A 99 -3.15 7.47 1.52
N LEU A 100 -2.96 6.59 2.51
CA LEU A 100 -2.68 6.95 3.88
C LEU A 100 -1.19 7.23 4.05
N ILE A 101 -0.89 8.47 4.42
CA ILE A 101 0.46 9.03 4.56
C ILE A 101 1.20 9.00 3.23
N LYS A 102 1.12 10.12 2.51
CA LYS A 102 1.95 10.32 1.33
C LYS A 102 3.42 10.16 1.73
N CYS A 103 4.22 9.49 0.90
CA CYS A 103 5.67 9.32 1.11
C CYS A 103 6.47 10.64 0.93
N VAL A 104 5.90 11.80 1.30
CA VAL A 104 6.55 13.11 1.20
C VAL A 104 7.33 13.48 2.47
N GLY A 105 8.40 14.22 2.25
CA GLY A 105 9.38 14.67 3.24
C GLY A 105 10.76 14.59 2.61
N ALA A 106 11.64 15.56 2.87
CA ALA A 106 13.02 15.46 2.41
C ALA A 106 13.78 14.46 3.31
N PRO A 107 14.48 13.45 2.74
CA PRO A 107 14.57 13.10 1.32
C PRO A 107 13.35 12.30 0.80
N VAL A 108 12.87 12.66 -0.40
CA VAL A 108 11.69 12.06 -1.04
C VAL A 108 12.09 10.79 -1.80
N PHE A 109 11.54 9.65 -1.40
CA PHE A 109 11.69 8.36 -2.10
C PHE A 109 10.30 7.88 -2.56
N CYS A 110 9.69 8.58 -3.51
CA CYS A 110 8.39 8.20 -4.07
C CYS A 110 8.48 8.07 -5.58
N ALA A 111 7.79 7.08 -6.15
CA ALA A 111 7.57 7.03 -7.60
C ALA A 111 6.87 8.32 -8.11
N PRO A 112 7.23 8.83 -9.29
CA PRO A 112 6.82 10.16 -9.77
C PRO A 112 5.30 10.31 -9.96
N ASN A 113 4.61 9.22 -10.34
CA ASN A 113 3.19 9.23 -10.71
C ASN A 113 2.24 8.86 -9.58
N ILE A 114 2.74 8.76 -8.35
CA ILE A 114 1.96 8.29 -7.20
C ILE A 114 0.70 9.12 -6.91
N GLY A 115 0.67 10.38 -7.35
CA GLY A 115 -0.47 11.28 -7.18
C GLY A 115 -1.27 11.56 -8.45
N SER A 116 -1.00 10.86 -9.55
CA SER A 116 -1.74 11.03 -10.79
C SER A 116 -2.66 9.83 -11.05
N GLY A 117 -3.71 10.04 -11.85
CA GLY A 117 -4.50 8.95 -12.42
C GLY A 117 -3.87 8.37 -13.70
N GLY A 118 -2.66 8.80 -14.07
CA GLY A 118 -2.11 8.56 -15.40
C GLY A 118 -3.05 9.03 -16.51
N TYR A 119 -3.09 8.30 -17.61
CA TYR A 119 -3.98 8.55 -18.74
C TYR A 119 -5.46 8.27 -18.44
N LEU A 120 -5.79 7.70 -17.28
CA LEU A 120 -7.18 7.51 -16.87
C LEU A 120 -7.83 8.81 -16.43
N GLY A 121 -7.04 9.83 -16.07
CA GLY A 121 -7.53 11.14 -15.64
C GLY A 121 -7.53 11.32 -14.12
N SER A 122 -7.64 12.58 -13.68
CA SER A 122 -7.56 12.97 -12.27
C SER A 122 -8.69 12.41 -11.40
N SER A 123 -9.83 12.05 -11.99
CA SER A 123 -10.97 11.42 -11.31
C SER A 123 -10.65 10.08 -10.65
N TYR A 124 -9.58 9.40 -11.09
CA TYR A 124 -9.11 8.14 -10.52
C TYR A 124 -7.83 8.27 -9.67
N ALA A 125 -7.28 9.49 -9.55
CA ALA A 125 -6.10 9.74 -8.73
C ALA A 125 -6.37 9.45 -7.24
N PRO A 126 -5.36 9.02 -6.47
CA PRO A 126 -5.55 8.80 -5.04
C PRO A 126 -5.74 10.12 -4.30
N VAL A 127 -6.67 10.12 -3.34
CA VAL A 127 -6.73 11.18 -2.33
C VAL A 127 -5.76 10.87 -1.21
N PHE A 128 -4.80 11.77 -0.99
CA PHE A 128 -3.83 11.65 0.09
C PHE A 128 -4.42 12.06 1.42
N ILE A 129 -4.22 11.24 2.43
CA ILE A 129 -4.80 11.41 3.76
C ILE A 129 -3.69 11.31 4.79
N GLY A 130 -3.53 12.41 5.54
CA GLY A 130 -2.53 12.53 6.57
C GLY A 130 -1.09 12.71 6.09
N SER A 131 -0.22 12.95 7.06
CA SER A 131 1.19 13.30 6.93
C SER A 131 1.96 12.88 8.19
N ALA A 132 3.27 13.15 8.23
CA ALA A 132 4.10 12.90 9.41
C ALA A 132 3.63 13.71 10.64
N ASP A 133 3.04 14.87 10.43
CA ASP A 133 2.55 15.82 11.44
C ASP A 133 1.02 15.84 11.60
N ASN A 134 0.30 15.03 10.82
CA ASN A 134 -1.15 14.87 10.92
C ASN A 134 -1.56 13.44 10.54
N HIS A 135 -1.59 12.52 11.49
CA HIS A 135 -1.97 11.11 11.25
C HIS A 135 -2.92 10.57 12.33
N PRO A 136 -3.68 9.48 12.07
CA PRO A 136 -4.72 8.98 12.98
C PRO A 136 -4.25 8.51 14.37
N ALA A 137 -2.93 8.40 14.58
CA ALA A 137 -2.37 8.15 15.91
C ALA A 137 -2.22 9.42 16.76
N MET A 138 -2.31 10.61 16.17
CA MET A 138 -2.27 11.87 16.90
C MET A 138 -3.63 12.22 17.52
N PRO A 139 -3.68 12.79 18.73
CA PRO A 139 -4.93 13.22 19.37
C PRO A 139 -5.73 14.26 18.57
N LYS A 140 -5.06 15.06 17.75
CA LYS A 140 -5.63 16.15 16.94
C LYS A 140 -5.59 15.84 15.44
N PHE A 141 -5.75 14.57 15.06
CA PHE A 141 -5.87 14.19 13.66
C PHE A 141 -6.98 15.00 12.98
N LYS A 142 -6.60 15.75 11.95
CA LYS A 142 -7.51 16.52 11.10
C LYS A 142 -7.78 15.75 9.81
N LEU A 143 -9.04 15.79 9.39
CA LEU A 143 -9.45 15.23 8.11
C LEU A 143 -8.88 16.06 6.96
N PRO A 144 -8.80 15.49 5.74
CA PRO A 144 -8.52 16.27 4.55
C PRO A 144 -9.51 17.44 4.40
N GLU A 145 -9.04 18.58 3.87
CA GLU A 145 -9.84 19.81 3.73
C GLU A 145 -11.15 19.64 2.95
N ILE A 146 -11.22 18.63 2.06
CA ILE A 146 -12.48 18.29 1.38
C ILE A 146 -13.59 17.99 2.41
N TYR A 147 -13.28 17.44 3.57
CA TYR A 147 -14.25 17.22 4.65
C TYR A 147 -14.48 18.44 5.55
N GLU A 148 -13.99 19.64 5.21
CA GLU A 148 -14.26 20.90 5.90
C GLU A 148 -15.31 21.72 5.12
N MET A 149 -16.59 21.32 5.23
CA MET A 149 -17.70 21.92 4.47
C MET A 149 -18.03 23.38 4.79
N GLY A 150 -17.56 23.91 5.91
CA GLY A 150 -18.06 25.17 6.46
C GLY A 150 -19.55 25.09 6.77
N ASP A 151 -20.30 26.17 6.50
CA ASP A 151 -21.75 26.24 6.68
C ASP A 151 -22.49 25.44 5.57
N PRO A 152 -23.25 24.37 5.92
CA PRO A 152 -24.00 23.58 4.95
C PRO A 152 -25.00 24.39 4.13
N ALA A 153 -25.65 25.41 4.71
CA ALA A 153 -26.62 26.25 4.01
C ALA A 153 -25.94 27.06 2.91
N ARG A 154 -24.80 27.67 3.24
CA ARG A 154 -23.97 28.40 2.27
C ARG A 154 -23.44 27.50 1.16
N MET A 155 -23.09 26.25 1.46
CA MET A 155 -22.65 25.30 0.43
C MET A 155 -23.79 24.93 -0.52
N GLN A 156 -25.01 24.76 0.00
CA GLN A 156 -26.19 24.51 -0.82
C GLN A 156 -26.52 25.71 -1.73
N GLU A 157 -26.39 26.94 -1.22
CA GLU A 157 -26.56 28.17 -2.03
C GLU A 157 -25.54 28.26 -3.15
N ARG A 158 -24.26 27.94 -2.88
CA ARG A 158 -23.21 27.89 -3.91
C ARG A 158 -23.52 26.88 -5.00
N ARG A 159 -24.03 25.69 -4.64
CA ARG A 159 -24.43 24.67 -5.62
C ARG A 159 -25.58 25.18 -6.49
N LYS A 160 -26.62 25.76 -5.90
CA LYS A 160 -27.73 26.36 -6.65
C LYS A 160 -27.28 27.47 -7.61
N LEU A 161 -26.36 28.33 -7.17
CA LEU A 161 -25.80 29.39 -8.01
C LEU A 161 -25.00 28.81 -9.19
N LEU A 162 -24.18 27.80 -8.92
CA LEU A 162 -23.41 27.11 -9.96
C LEU A 162 -24.33 26.42 -10.96
N ASP A 163 -25.34 25.66 -10.49
CA ASP A 163 -26.35 25.02 -11.32
C ASP A 163 -27.10 26.04 -12.22
N ALA A 164 -27.28 27.28 -11.75
CA ALA A 164 -27.88 28.37 -12.53
C ALA A 164 -26.94 29.06 -13.53
N LEU A 165 -25.62 29.00 -13.29
CA LEU A 165 -24.59 29.57 -14.17
C LEU A 165 -24.11 28.57 -15.22
N GLU A 166 -24.25 27.28 -14.95
CA GLU A 166 -23.86 26.24 -15.88
C GLU A 166 -24.73 26.25 -17.13
N SER A 167 -24.06 26.19 -18.27
CA SER A 167 -24.68 26.05 -19.57
C SER A 167 -24.55 24.60 -20.01
N ASP A 168 -25.65 24.01 -20.48
CA ASP A 168 -25.65 22.68 -21.11
C ASP A 168 -24.75 22.60 -22.35
N ARG A 169 -24.21 23.72 -22.83
CA ARG A 169 -23.34 23.80 -24.01
C ARG A 169 -22.11 22.90 -23.93
N LEU A 170 -21.56 22.67 -22.73
CA LEU A 170 -20.40 21.79 -22.52
C LEU A 170 -20.78 20.40 -21.99
N SER A 171 -22.04 20.14 -21.69
CA SER A 171 -22.50 18.82 -21.20
C SER A 171 -22.31 17.69 -22.23
N HIS A 172 -22.19 18.07 -23.51
CA HIS A 172 -21.94 17.16 -24.63
C HIS A 172 -20.45 17.06 -24.99
N ASP A 173 -19.60 17.89 -24.39
CA ASP A 173 -18.14 17.83 -24.53
C ASP A 173 -17.54 16.88 -23.50
N ALA A 174 -16.54 16.09 -23.89
CA ALA A 174 -15.93 15.09 -23.01
C ALA A 174 -15.24 15.73 -21.79
N GLY A 175 -14.61 16.91 -21.96
CA GLY A 175 -13.99 17.64 -20.86
C GLY A 175 -15.04 18.25 -19.93
N GLY A 176 -16.08 18.86 -20.50
CA GLY A 176 -17.20 19.41 -19.71
C GLY A 176 -17.91 18.36 -18.84
N LYS A 177 -18.13 17.16 -19.39
CA LYS A 177 -18.72 16.04 -18.66
C LYS A 177 -17.82 15.54 -17.51
N ASP A 178 -16.51 15.41 -17.74
CA ASP A 178 -15.55 14.98 -16.71
C ASP A 178 -15.52 15.96 -15.52
N TRP A 179 -15.52 17.27 -15.79
CA TRP A 179 -15.61 18.29 -14.74
C TRP A 179 -16.91 18.25 -13.94
N GLY A 180 -18.04 17.98 -14.60
CA GLY A 180 -19.33 17.82 -13.93
C GLY A 180 -19.36 16.60 -12.99
N GLU A 181 -18.88 15.44 -13.46
CA GLU A 181 -18.80 14.21 -12.67
C GLU A 181 -17.85 14.35 -11.47
N LEU A 182 -16.68 14.98 -11.68
CA LEU A 182 -15.73 15.31 -10.61
C LEU A 182 -16.36 16.19 -9.53
N ARG A 183 -17.18 17.17 -9.94
CA ARG A 183 -17.84 18.07 -9.00
C ARG A 183 -18.91 17.36 -8.17
N GLU A 184 -19.75 16.54 -8.79
CA GLU A 184 -20.77 15.78 -8.05
C GLU A 184 -20.11 14.79 -7.08
N LEU A 185 -19.05 14.09 -7.51
CA LEU A 185 -18.27 13.23 -6.64
C LEU A 185 -17.68 13.99 -5.45
N ALA A 186 -17.13 15.18 -5.69
CA ALA A 186 -16.64 16.05 -4.62
C ALA A 186 -17.79 16.43 -3.69
N TYR A 187 -18.92 16.92 -4.20
CA TYR A 187 -20.06 17.32 -3.37
C TYR A 187 -20.56 16.19 -2.47
N ASP A 188 -20.73 14.99 -3.02
CA ASP A 188 -21.16 13.81 -2.26
C ASP A 188 -20.13 13.41 -1.21
N ALA A 189 -18.83 13.36 -1.58
CA ALA A 189 -17.77 13.06 -0.63
C ALA A 189 -17.76 14.04 0.55
N MET A 190 -18.07 15.33 0.32
CA MET A 190 -18.09 16.34 1.37
C MET A 190 -19.37 16.34 2.22
N THR A 191 -20.51 15.95 1.66
CA THR A 191 -21.83 16.08 2.31
C THR A 191 -22.30 14.81 2.99
N ARG A 192 -21.90 13.62 2.53
CA ARG A 192 -22.40 12.36 3.06
C ARG A 192 -21.81 12.04 4.44
N PRO A 193 -22.65 11.72 5.46
CA PRO A 193 -22.18 11.44 6.82
C PRO A 193 -21.32 10.18 6.92
N GLU A 194 -21.57 9.18 6.05
CA GLU A 194 -20.85 7.91 6.01
C GLU A 194 -19.36 8.12 5.74
N GLY A 195 -19.02 9.10 4.89
CA GLY A 195 -17.64 9.43 4.56
C GLY A 195 -16.88 9.96 5.76
N ARG A 196 -17.47 10.90 6.50
CA ARG A 196 -16.87 11.43 7.73
C ARG A 196 -16.74 10.38 8.82
N ALA A 197 -17.75 9.52 8.98
CA ALA A 197 -17.75 8.47 9.99
C ALA A 197 -16.58 7.49 9.80
N ALA A 198 -16.21 7.16 8.56
CA ALA A 198 -15.07 6.28 8.27
C ALA A 198 -13.75 6.78 8.91
N PHE A 199 -13.56 8.11 8.97
CA PHE A 199 -12.35 8.72 9.52
C PHE A 199 -12.38 8.96 11.04
N ASP A 200 -13.53 8.77 11.69
CA ASP A 200 -13.66 8.99 13.12
C ASP A 200 -13.26 7.73 13.91
N LEU A 201 -11.95 7.62 14.20
CA LEU A 201 -11.42 6.53 15.02
C LEU A 201 -11.93 6.54 16.47
N LYS A 202 -12.60 7.60 16.94
CA LYS A 202 -13.18 7.62 18.30
C LYS A 202 -14.38 6.70 18.43
N GLN A 203 -14.97 6.28 17.31
CA GLN A 203 -16.05 5.29 17.27
C GLN A 203 -15.53 3.86 17.51
N GLU A 204 -14.22 3.63 17.39
CA GLU A 204 -13.62 2.36 17.75
C GLU A 204 -13.35 2.29 19.26
N PRO A 205 -13.66 1.17 19.94
CA PRO A 205 -13.24 0.96 21.30
C PRO A 205 -11.72 1.14 21.44
N VAL A 206 -11.29 1.70 22.57
CA VAL A 206 -9.86 1.92 22.84
C VAL A 206 -9.06 0.62 22.72
N SER A 207 -9.62 -0.51 23.19
CA SER A 207 -9.02 -1.83 23.07
C SER A 207 -8.76 -2.26 21.62
N VAL A 208 -9.62 -1.87 20.67
CA VAL A 208 -9.40 -2.14 19.24
C VAL A 208 -8.23 -1.31 18.73
N ARG A 209 -8.17 -0.03 19.10
CA ARG A 209 -7.07 0.86 18.73
C ARG A 209 -5.73 0.37 19.31
N GLU A 210 -5.73 -0.09 20.55
CA GLU A 210 -4.55 -0.66 21.21
C GLU A 210 -4.10 -1.98 20.56
N ARG A 211 -5.06 -2.83 20.14
CA ARG A 211 -4.77 -4.07 19.41
C ARG A 211 -4.00 -3.81 18.11
N TYR A 212 -4.37 -2.78 17.35
CA TYR A 212 -3.64 -2.33 16.16
C TYR A 212 -2.31 -1.64 16.48
N GLY A 213 -2.16 -1.09 17.69
CA GLY A 213 -1.01 -0.30 18.13
C GLY A 213 -1.23 1.19 17.93
N MET A 214 -0.93 1.98 18.97
CA MET A 214 -1.12 3.44 19.00
C MET A 214 -0.04 4.21 18.22
N HIS A 215 0.67 3.55 17.31
CA HIS A 215 1.68 4.15 16.43
C HIS A 215 1.10 4.39 15.02
N PRO A 216 1.73 5.24 14.20
CA PRO A 216 1.26 5.57 12.86
C PRO A 216 0.83 4.39 12.00
N LEU A 217 1.67 3.36 11.83
CA LEU A 217 1.30 2.20 11.00
C LEU A 217 0.02 1.52 11.50
N GLY A 218 -0.09 1.26 12.80
CA GLY A 218 -1.24 0.58 13.40
C GLY A 218 -2.53 1.36 13.20
N GLN A 219 -2.52 2.65 13.51
CA GLN A 219 -3.72 3.49 13.38
C GLN A 219 -4.10 3.76 11.92
N ASN A 220 -3.15 3.79 10.98
CA ASN A 220 -3.48 3.85 9.55
C ASN A 220 -4.06 2.54 9.03
N LEU A 221 -3.59 1.38 9.49
CA LEU A 221 -4.21 0.10 9.14
C LEU A 221 -5.65 -0.01 9.70
N LEU A 222 -5.90 0.52 10.90
CA LEU A 222 -7.27 0.62 11.45
C LEU A 222 -8.14 1.56 10.62
N LEU A 223 -7.63 2.73 10.26
CA LEU A 223 -8.33 3.66 9.37
C LEU A 223 -8.64 3.00 8.01
N ALA A 224 -7.68 2.28 7.43
CA ALA A 224 -7.87 1.57 6.17
C ALA A 224 -9.00 0.53 6.27
N ARG A 225 -9.07 -0.24 7.38
CA ARG A 225 -10.20 -1.17 7.61
C ARG A 225 -11.53 -0.43 7.62
N ARG A 226 -11.64 0.68 8.35
CA ARG A 226 -12.87 1.49 8.42
C ARG A 226 -13.25 2.08 7.06
N MET A 227 -12.27 2.51 6.27
CA MET A 227 -12.48 3.01 4.91
C MET A 227 -13.04 1.92 4.00
N VAL A 228 -12.47 0.71 4.03
CA VAL A 228 -12.98 -0.45 3.27
C VAL A 228 -14.39 -0.82 3.72
N GLU A 229 -14.65 -0.87 5.03
CA GLU A 229 -15.98 -1.12 5.61
C GLU A 229 -17.02 -0.05 5.17
N ALA A 230 -16.58 1.19 5.01
CA ALA A 230 -17.38 2.28 4.50
C ALA A 230 -17.59 2.24 2.98
N GLY A 231 -16.82 1.44 2.23
CA GLY A 231 -17.00 1.22 0.78
C GLY A 231 -15.86 1.73 -0.10
N VAL A 232 -14.75 2.22 0.48
CA VAL A 232 -13.55 2.59 -0.30
C VAL A 232 -12.96 1.35 -0.95
N ARG A 233 -12.73 1.40 -2.27
CA ARG A 233 -12.33 0.21 -3.07
C ARG A 233 -10.83 -0.08 -3.05
N PHE A 234 -10.01 0.95 -2.85
CA PHE A 234 -8.56 0.78 -2.78
C PHE A 234 -7.96 1.73 -1.74
N VAL A 235 -7.21 1.19 -0.80
CA VAL A 235 -6.49 1.95 0.22
C VAL A 235 -5.03 1.52 0.24
N THR A 236 -4.12 2.43 -0.12
CA THR A 236 -2.69 2.24 0.12
C THR A 236 -2.33 2.75 1.51
N VAL A 237 -1.62 1.95 2.29
CA VAL A 237 -1.03 2.37 3.56
C VAL A 237 0.49 2.43 3.40
N ASN A 238 1.08 3.60 3.58
CA ASN A 238 2.53 3.70 3.66
C ASN A 238 3.04 2.95 4.90
N GLY A 239 4.08 2.13 4.72
CA GLY A 239 4.68 1.33 5.77
C GLY A 239 5.36 2.10 6.91
N TRP A 240 5.28 3.43 6.97
CA TRP A 240 5.87 4.21 8.06
C TRP A 240 5.35 3.78 9.43
N VAL A 241 6.25 3.26 10.25
CA VAL A 241 5.92 2.80 11.61
C VAL A 241 5.76 3.96 12.59
N GLY A 242 6.65 4.96 12.48
CA GLY A 242 6.72 6.19 13.28
C GLY A 242 6.66 6.04 14.80
N PRO A 243 6.77 7.15 15.55
CA PRO A 243 6.65 7.15 17.01
C PRO A 243 5.16 7.12 17.42
N ALA A 244 4.84 6.40 18.50
CA ALA A 244 3.54 6.55 19.16
C ALA A 244 3.46 7.88 19.94
N PRO A 245 2.26 8.37 20.31
CA PRO A 245 2.13 9.56 21.17
C PRO A 245 2.97 9.43 22.44
N GLY A 246 3.83 10.43 22.68
CA GLY A 246 4.75 10.45 23.82
C GLY A 246 6.08 9.72 23.61
N GLU A 247 6.27 9.02 22.48
CA GLU A 247 7.59 8.50 22.09
C GLU A 247 8.40 9.58 21.36
N ALA A 248 9.70 9.67 21.70
CA ALA A 248 10.65 10.48 20.96
C ALA A 248 11.29 9.67 19.82
N GLY A 249 11.78 10.36 18.79
CA GLY A 249 12.38 9.76 17.61
C GLY A 249 11.37 9.45 16.52
N GLY A 250 11.74 8.60 15.57
CA GLY A 250 10.94 8.36 14.37
C GLY A 250 11.45 9.19 13.20
N GLY A 251 11.90 8.49 12.16
CA GLY A 251 12.31 9.12 10.92
C GLY A 251 11.16 9.65 10.08
N PRO A 252 11.47 10.38 8.99
CA PRO A 252 10.46 10.73 8.01
C PRO A 252 9.78 9.46 7.46
N PRO A 253 8.52 9.56 6.99
CA PRO A 253 7.76 8.43 6.48
C PRO A 253 8.46 7.55 5.45
N SER A 254 9.33 8.15 4.65
CA SER A 254 10.07 7.49 3.58
C SER A 254 11.26 6.63 4.03
N SER A 255 11.60 6.57 5.33
CA SER A 255 12.88 6.00 5.77
C SER A 255 12.78 4.85 6.79
N SER A 256 11.59 4.41 7.19
CA SER A 256 11.44 3.36 8.22
C SER A 256 12.10 2.03 7.85
N TRP A 257 12.18 1.69 6.56
CA TRP A 257 12.63 0.38 6.10
C TRP A 257 13.96 0.42 5.33
N ASP A 258 14.59 1.59 5.24
CA ASP A 258 15.76 1.84 4.39
C ASP A 258 17.11 1.78 5.13
N MET A 259 17.32 0.66 5.81
CA MET A 259 18.39 0.48 6.80
C MET A 259 19.71 0.01 6.16
N HIS A 260 20.43 0.94 5.51
CA HIS A 260 21.75 0.63 4.90
C HIS A 260 22.92 0.61 5.89
N GLY A 261 22.75 1.19 7.08
CA GLY A 261 23.84 1.39 8.02
C GLY A 261 24.88 2.44 7.55
N GLY A 262 25.95 2.60 8.33
CA GLY A 262 27.13 3.43 8.03
C GLY A 262 26.83 4.81 7.43
N ASN A 263 27.64 5.18 6.43
CA ASN A 263 27.60 6.50 5.77
C ASN A 263 26.46 6.66 4.75
N MET A 264 25.71 5.60 4.44
CA MET A 264 24.74 5.57 3.34
C MET A 264 23.29 5.37 3.81
N GLY A 265 23.06 5.14 5.11
CA GLY A 265 21.72 4.91 5.65
C GLY A 265 21.56 5.39 7.07
N MET A 266 20.31 5.44 7.50
CA MET A 266 19.95 5.84 8.86
C MET A 266 20.01 4.61 9.77
N GLY A 267 20.71 4.75 10.90
CA GLY A 267 20.68 3.80 12.01
C GLY A 267 21.29 2.42 11.76
N ASN A 268 20.99 1.50 12.67
CA ASN A 268 21.49 0.13 12.67
C ASN A 268 20.32 -0.82 12.38
N ALA A 269 20.40 -1.56 11.27
CA ALA A 269 19.33 -2.45 10.82
C ALA A 269 18.93 -3.50 11.86
N PHE A 270 19.84 -3.85 12.77
CA PHE A 270 19.65 -4.87 13.80
C PHE A 270 19.36 -4.29 15.19
N SER A 271 19.17 -2.97 15.30
CA SER A 271 18.89 -2.28 16.56
C SER A 271 17.40 -2.16 16.87
N THR A 272 17.09 -1.65 18.06
CA THR A 272 15.75 -1.30 18.54
C THR A 272 15.39 0.17 18.34
N GLY A 273 16.26 0.96 17.70
CA GLY A 273 15.98 2.35 17.34
C GLY A 273 15.04 2.46 16.16
N SER A 274 14.50 3.65 15.90
CA SER A 274 13.50 3.93 14.85
C SER A 274 13.89 3.56 13.40
N TYR A 275 15.17 3.25 13.17
CA TYR A 275 15.72 2.75 11.92
C TYR A 275 16.35 1.35 12.08
N GLY A 276 15.74 0.53 12.93
CA GLY A 276 16.15 -0.83 13.21
C GLY A 276 14.96 -1.78 13.16
N MET A 277 15.23 -3.04 12.80
CA MET A 277 14.21 -4.07 12.69
C MET A 277 13.55 -4.38 14.04
N GLY A 278 14.26 -4.17 15.15
CA GLY A 278 13.71 -4.29 16.51
C GLY A 278 12.65 -3.22 16.83
N PHE A 279 12.58 -2.14 16.06
CA PHE A 279 11.51 -1.13 16.16
C PHE A 279 10.40 -1.36 15.14
N CYS A 280 10.78 -1.68 13.90
CA CYS A 280 9.85 -1.73 12.77
C CYS A 280 9.05 -3.04 12.75
N LEU A 281 9.69 -4.19 12.96
CA LEU A 281 9.01 -5.49 12.88
C LEU A 281 7.94 -5.69 13.96
N PRO A 282 8.15 -5.34 15.24
CA PRO A 282 7.09 -5.48 16.25
C PRO A 282 5.86 -4.61 15.96
N ARG A 283 6.06 -3.41 15.39
CA ARG A 283 4.96 -2.50 15.00
C ARG A 283 4.19 -3.03 13.79
N LEU A 284 4.89 -3.58 12.80
CA LEU A 284 4.26 -4.28 11.68
C LEU A 284 3.54 -5.54 12.16
N ASP A 285 4.15 -6.32 13.06
CA ASP A 285 3.56 -7.53 13.65
C ASP A 285 2.23 -7.22 14.33
N GLN A 286 2.21 -6.19 15.19
CA GLN A 286 1.00 -5.74 15.89
C GLN A 286 -0.08 -5.26 14.92
N GLY A 287 0.24 -4.32 14.03
CA GLY A 287 -0.75 -3.73 13.12
C GLY A 287 -1.30 -4.71 12.09
N LEU A 288 -0.45 -5.49 11.43
CA LEU A 288 -0.87 -6.40 10.36
C LEU A 288 -1.63 -7.62 10.91
N SER A 289 -1.19 -8.18 12.04
CA SER A 289 -1.94 -9.29 12.67
C SER A 289 -3.32 -8.84 13.17
N ALA A 290 -3.42 -7.62 13.70
CA ALA A 290 -4.69 -7.02 14.08
C ALA A 290 -5.61 -6.83 12.86
N LEU A 291 -5.09 -6.29 11.75
CA LEU A 291 -5.87 -6.11 10.52
C LEU A 291 -6.43 -7.42 9.99
N LEU A 292 -5.60 -8.45 9.83
CA LEU A 292 -6.04 -9.75 9.33
C LEU A 292 -7.07 -10.39 10.25
N THR A 293 -6.84 -10.32 11.56
CA THR A 293 -7.78 -10.85 12.56
C THR A 293 -9.11 -10.10 12.55
N ASP A 294 -9.11 -8.77 12.53
CA ASP A 294 -10.32 -7.95 12.55
C ASP A 294 -11.14 -8.15 11.26
N LEU A 295 -10.49 -8.20 10.08
CA LEU A 295 -11.16 -8.52 8.82
C LEU A 295 -11.77 -9.92 8.82
N LYS A 296 -11.08 -10.92 9.40
CA LYS A 296 -11.61 -12.28 9.51
C LYS A 296 -12.78 -12.35 10.49
N GLU A 297 -12.66 -11.74 11.68
CA GLU A 297 -13.72 -11.66 12.70
C GLU A 297 -14.99 -10.99 12.15
N ARG A 298 -14.83 -10.00 11.26
CA ARG A 298 -15.94 -9.28 10.60
C ARG A 298 -16.48 -9.98 9.35
N GLY A 299 -15.87 -11.08 8.91
CA GLY A 299 -16.23 -11.76 7.66
C GLY A 299 -15.81 -11.03 6.38
N MET A 300 -15.07 -9.92 6.49
CA MET A 300 -14.60 -9.09 5.38
C MET A 300 -13.34 -9.62 4.70
N LEU A 301 -12.63 -10.59 5.30
CA LEU A 301 -11.42 -11.12 4.66
C LEU A 301 -11.74 -11.88 3.35
N ASN A 302 -12.97 -12.39 3.19
CA ASN A 302 -13.36 -13.12 1.99
C ASN A 302 -13.51 -12.23 0.76
N ASP A 303 -13.87 -10.95 0.94
CA ASP A 303 -14.11 -9.97 -0.12
C ASP A 303 -13.12 -8.79 -0.10
N THR A 304 -12.17 -8.78 0.84
CA THR A 304 -11.10 -7.80 0.94
C THR A 304 -9.73 -8.44 0.74
N LEU A 305 -8.99 -8.00 -0.28
CA LEU A 305 -7.62 -8.40 -0.51
C LEU A 305 -6.67 -7.54 0.33
N VAL A 306 -5.81 -8.19 1.13
CA VAL A 306 -4.72 -7.54 1.86
C VAL A 306 -3.39 -7.93 1.23
N VAL A 307 -2.61 -6.94 0.81
CA VAL A 307 -1.25 -7.14 0.30
C VAL A 307 -0.28 -6.32 1.14
N ALA A 308 0.68 -6.99 1.77
CA ALA A 308 1.76 -6.35 2.50
C ALA A 308 3.10 -6.71 1.87
N MET A 309 3.80 -5.70 1.36
CA MET A 309 5.07 -5.88 0.66
C MET A 309 5.94 -4.63 0.67
N GLY A 310 7.24 -4.83 0.41
CA GLY A 310 8.19 -3.75 0.09
C GLY A 310 8.57 -3.77 -1.38
N GLU A 311 9.30 -2.73 -1.80
CA GLU A 311 9.66 -2.49 -3.20
C GLU A 311 10.72 -3.46 -3.76
N PHE A 312 11.59 -3.96 -2.89
CA PHE A 312 12.57 -5.00 -3.17
C PHE A 312 13.06 -5.63 -1.86
N GLY A 313 14.02 -6.55 -1.98
CA GLY A 313 14.68 -7.17 -0.84
C GLY A 313 15.91 -6.39 -0.38
N ARG A 314 16.69 -7.04 0.47
CA ARG A 314 17.95 -6.51 1.00
C ARG A 314 19.08 -7.49 0.73
N THR A 315 20.30 -6.98 0.49
CA THR A 315 21.45 -7.82 0.12
C THR A 315 21.60 -9.01 1.07
N PRO A 316 21.83 -10.23 0.56
CA PRO A 316 21.99 -11.41 1.40
C PRO A 316 23.08 -11.24 2.45
N VAL A 317 24.23 -10.71 2.02
CA VAL A 317 25.37 -10.44 2.90
C VAL A 317 25.17 -9.12 3.64
N ILE A 318 25.35 -9.16 4.96
CA ILE A 318 25.37 -7.99 5.85
C ILE A 318 26.64 -7.20 5.55
N LEU A 319 26.48 -5.90 5.40
CA LEU A 319 27.60 -5.02 5.13
C LEU A 319 28.42 -4.78 6.41
N THR A 320 29.74 -4.69 6.29
CA THR A 320 30.68 -4.67 7.42
C THR A 320 30.92 -3.28 8.01
N GLN A 321 30.37 -2.21 7.42
CA GLN A 321 30.46 -0.86 8.00
C GLN A 321 29.67 -0.75 9.32
N GLY A 322 30.09 0.20 10.16
CA GLY A 322 29.40 0.57 11.39
C GLY A 322 28.59 1.86 11.22
N PRO A 323 27.28 1.89 11.57
CA PRO A 323 26.44 0.75 11.97
C PRO A 323 26.14 -0.24 10.81
N PRO A 324 25.84 -1.53 11.10
CA PRO A 324 25.59 -2.53 10.06
C PRO A 324 24.22 -2.36 9.40
N GLY A 325 24.13 -2.79 8.14
CA GLY A 325 22.91 -2.76 7.34
C GLY A 325 23.02 -3.57 6.05
N ARG A 326 22.11 -3.35 5.11
CA ARG A 326 22.04 -4.06 3.82
C ARG A 326 21.66 -3.11 2.67
N GLN A 327 22.17 -3.36 1.47
CA GLN A 327 21.79 -2.60 0.27
C GLN A 327 20.49 -3.10 -0.35
N HIS A 328 19.96 -2.36 -1.32
CA HIS A 328 18.85 -2.78 -2.16
C HIS A 328 19.16 -4.10 -2.88
N TRP A 329 18.17 -4.99 -2.92
CA TRP A 329 18.31 -6.30 -3.57
C TRP A 329 17.03 -6.69 -4.31
N PRO A 330 16.89 -6.29 -5.58
CA PRO A 330 15.70 -6.61 -6.38
C PRO A 330 15.58 -8.11 -6.72
N GLN A 331 16.65 -8.89 -6.58
CA GLN A 331 16.71 -10.25 -7.09
C GLN A 331 15.90 -11.24 -6.26
N CYS A 332 15.66 -10.99 -4.97
CA CYS A 332 14.86 -11.88 -4.13
C CYS A 332 14.24 -11.15 -2.94
N PHE A 333 12.92 -11.25 -2.79
CA PHE A 333 12.18 -10.68 -1.66
C PHE A 333 10.88 -11.43 -1.36
N SER A 334 10.04 -10.88 -0.49
CA SER A 334 8.83 -11.55 -0.02
C SER A 334 7.64 -10.60 0.04
N ALA A 335 6.45 -11.18 -0.06
CA ALA A 335 5.17 -10.50 0.07
C ALA A 335 4.20 -11.37 0.86
N ILE A 336 3.28 -10.74 1.58
CA ILE A 336 2.13 -11.37 2.21
C ILE A 336 0.89 -11.00 1.40
N VAL A 337 0.07 -12.00 1.08
CA VAL A 337 -1.20 -11.81 0.38
C VAL A 337 -2.29 -12.59 1.12
N ALA A 338 -3.44 -11.98 1.37
CA ALA A 338 -4.55 -12.60 2.10
C ALA A 338 -5.91 -12.14 1.57
N GLY A 339 -6.93 -12.99 1.70
CA GLY A 339 -8.31 -12.68 1.29
C GLY A 339 -8.59 -12.86 -0.19
N CYS A 340 -9.81 -12.55 -0.64
CA CYS A 340 -10.26 -12.67 -2.05
C CYS A 340 -9.88 -14.00 -2.74
N GLY A 341 -10.11 -15.13 -2.06
CA GLY A 341 -9.83 -16.48 -2.60
C GLY A 341 -8.35 -16.91 -2.56
N ILE A 342 -7.46 -16.10 -1.98
CA ILE A 342 -6.08 -16.50 -1.72
C ILE A 342 -6.03 -17.59 -0.65
N ARG A 343 -5.26 -18.65 -0.90
CA ARG A 343 -5.10 -19.79 -0.02
C ARG A 343 -4.24 -19.42 1.20
N GLY A 344 -4.91 -19.12 2.31
CA GLY A 344 -4.27 -18.92 3.61
C GLY A 344 -3.45 -20.14 4.06
N GLY A 345 -2.35 -19.90 4.77
CA GLY A 345 -1.42 -20.95 5.21
C GLY A 345 -0.47 -21.47 4.14
N ALA A 346 -0.58 -21.01 2.90
CA ALA A 346 0.34 -21.42 1.85
C ALA A 346 1.67 -20.67 1.92
N VAL A 347 2.77 -21.38 1.63
CA VAL A 347 4.06 -20.77 1.29
C VAL A 347 4.27 -20.94 -0.21
N TYR A 348 4.34 -19.85 -0.96
CA TYR A 348 4.51 -19.88 -2.40
C TYR A 348 5.96 -19.58 -2.81
N GLY A 349 6.51 -20.48 -3.63
CA GLY A 349 7.87 -20.41 -4.15
C GLY A 349 8.94 -20.64 -3.10
N GLU A 350 10.19 -20.74 -3.58
CA GLU A 350 11.36 -20.99 -2.76
C GLU A 350 12.48 -20.06 -3.22
N SER A 351 13.23 -19.49 -2.28
CA SER A 351 14.52 -18.85 -2.53
C SER A 351 15.68 -19.83 -2.32
N ASP A 352 16.86 -19.56 -2.88
CA ASP A 352 18.07 -20.36 -2.67
C ASP A 352 18.54 -20.40 -1.21
N LYS A 353 19.63 -21.10 -0.91
CA LYS A 353 20.12 -21.30 0.47
C LYS A 353 20.52 -19.99 1.18
N THR A 354 20.83 -18.94 0.43
CA THR A 354 21.30 -17.65 0.94
C THR A 354 20.23 -16.56 0.88
N GLY A 355 19.10 -16.79 0.19
CA GLY A 355 18.09 -15.78 -0.08
C GLY A 355 18.50 -14.80 -1.17
N SER A 356 19.43 -15.20 -2.06
CA SER A 356 19.98 -14.32 -3.11
C SER A 356 19.11 -14.28 -4.35
N ALA A 357 18.50 -15.41 -4.72
CA ALA A 357 17.60 -15.53 -5.86
C ALA A 357 16.45 -16.54 -5.59
N PRO A 358 15.34 -16.45 -6.33
CA PRO A 358 14.35 -17.53 -6.40
C PRO A 358 14.98 -18.81 -6.92
N LYS A 359 14.74 -19.91 -6.20
CA LYS A 359 15.05 -21.28 -6.61
C LYS A 359 13.89 -21.89 -7.38
N SER A 360 12.65 -21.58 -7.02
CA SER A 360 11.46 -22.09 -7.70
C SER A 360 10.29 -21.11 -7.66
N ASN A 361 9.45 -21.18 -8.69
CA ASN A 361 8.23 -20.36 -8.86
C ASN A 361 8.48 -18.85 -8.66
N PRO A 362 9.39 -18.22 -9.43
CA PRO A 362 9.62 -16.78 -9.32
C PRO A 362 8.32 -16.01 -9.59
N VAL A 363 8.10 -14.95 -8.82
CA VAL A 363 6.96 -14.05 -8.99
C VAL A 363 7.50 -12.65 -9.27
N THR A 364 7.14 -12.07 -10.41
CA THR A 364 7.52 -10.70 -10.70
C THR A 364 6.53 -9.70 -10.06
N PRO A 365 6.93 -8.44 -9.82
CA PRO A 365 5.99 -7.35 -9.52
C PRO A 365 4.78 -7.31 -10.43
N GLN A 366 4.99 -7.58 -11.72
CA GLN A 366 3.95 -7.57 -12.73
C GLN A 366 3.00 -8.75 -12.57
N ASP A 367 3.51 -9.94 -12.24
CA ASP A 367 2.67 -11.10 -11.93
C ASP A 367 1.84 -10.88 -10.66
N LEU A 368 2.43 -10.27 -9.62
CA LEU A 368 1.68 -9.91 -8.41
C LEU A 368 0.61 -8.85 -8.71
N HIS A 369 0.93 -7.82 -9.49
CA HIS A 369 -0.03 -6.81 -9.93
C HIS A 369 -1.19 -7.43 -10.72
N ALA A 370 -0.90 -8.30 -11.70
CA ALA A 370 -1.92 -9.04 -12.44
C ALA A 370 -2.75 -9.95 -11.52
N THR A 371 -2.14 -10.53 -10.49
CA THR A 371 -2.85 -11.34 -9.49
C THR A 371 -3.81 -10.51 -8.66
N ILE A 372 -3.42 -9.31 -8.25
CA ILE A 372 -4.30 -8.38 -7.51
C ILE A 372 -5.50 -8.00 -8.38
N LEU A 373 -5.28 -7.58 -9.63
CA LEU A 373 -6.37 -7.24 -10.54
C LEU A 373 -7.32 -8.44 -10.75
N HIS A 374 -6.76 -9.64 -10.95
CA HIS A 374 -7.55 -10.86 -11.08
C HIS A 374 -8.40 -11.16 -9.84
N ALA A 375 -7.82 -11.07 -8.64
CA ALA A 375 -8.53 -11.30 -7.38
C ALA A 375 -9.69 -10.30 -7.17
N LEU A 376 -9.55 -9.08 -7.70
CA LEU A 376 -10.56 -8.03 -7.62
C LEU A 376 -11.55 -8.04 -8.80
N GLY A 377 -11.42 -8.98 -9.74
CA GLY A 377 -12.27 -9.03 -10.94
C GLY A 377 -12.04 -7.87 -11.92
N VAL A 378 -10.90 -7.19 -11.83
CA VAL A 378 -10.52 -6.07 -12.71
C VAL A 378 -9.79 -6.62 -13.94
N PRO A 379 -10.14 -6.18 -15.16
CA PRO A 379 -9.48 -6.65 -16.37
C PRO A 379 -8.00 -6.25 -16.39
N LEU A 380 -7.16 -7.08 -17.01
CA LEU A 380 -5.73 -6.79 -17.16
C LEU A 380 -5.42 -5.77 -18.26
N ASN A 381 -6.37 -5.52 -19.17
CA ASN A 381 -6.19 -4.65 -20.32
C ASN A 381 -7.35 -3.66 -20.41
N ASP A 382 -7.04 -2.41 -20.75
CA ASP A 382 -8.05 -1.44 -21.15
C ASP A 382 -8.38 -1.67 -22.63
N LEU A 383 -9.46 -2.40 -22.91
CA LEU A 383 -9.90 -2.55 -24.31
C LEU A 383 -10.46 -1.26 -24.89
N GLY A 384 -10.73 -0.24 -24.06
CA GLY A 384 -11.26 1.05 -24.46
C GLY A 384 -12.56 0.96 -25.28
N LYS A 385 -13.15 2.11 -25.60
CA LYS A 385 -14.19 2.21 -26.63
C LYS A 385 -13.53 2.74 -27.90
N ASN A 386 -13.16 1.89 -28.85
CA ASN A 386 -12.72 2.24 -30.22
C ASN A 386 -12.08 3.64 -30.40
N THR A 387 -11.12 4.02 -29.57
CA THR A 387 -10.49 5.36 -29.63
C THR A 387 -9.39 5.44 -30.68
N GLY A 388 -9.05 4.32 -31.32
CA GLY A 388 -7.92 4.22 -32.24
C GLY A 388 -6.54 4.28 -31.54
N ILE A 389 -6.49 4.45 -30.21
CA ILE A 389 -5.27 4.53 -29.43
C ILE A 389 -5.04 3.19 -28.74
N ILE A 390 -3.96 2.48 -29.13
CA ILE A 390 -3.52 1.26 -28.45
C ILE A 390 -2.80 1.69 -27.16
N ARG A 391 -3.40 1.39 -26.01
CA ARG A 391 -2.78 1.57 -24.69
C ARG A 391 -2.09 0.27 -24.25
N PRO A 392 -1.00 0.34 -23.47
CA PRO A 392 -0.43 -0.85 -22.86
C PRO A 392 -1.44 -1.52 -21.93
N PRO A 393 -1.34 -2.84 -21.70
CA PRO A 393 -2.15 -3.50 -20.70
C PRO A 393 -1.90 -2.87 -19.32
N PHE A 394 -2.89 -2.90 -18.42
CA PHE A 394 -2.70 -2.46 -17.03
C PHE A 394 -1.64 -3.27 -16.29
N SER A 395 -1.37 -4.50 -16.75
CA SER A 395 -0.22 -5.27 -16.27
C SER A 395 0.44 -6.03 -17.41
N SER A 396 1.77 -6.05 -17.44
CA SER A 396 2.53 -6.90 -18.35
C SER A 396 2.77 -8.32 -17.82
N GLY A 397 2.30 -8.63 -16.60
CA GLY A 397 2.47 -9.93 -15.95
C GLY A 397 1.29 -10.87 -16.15
N LYS A 398 1.33 -12.03 -15.51
CA LYS A 398 0.24 -13.02 -15.52
C LYS A 398 -0.22 -13.33 -14.10
N PRO A 399 -1.54 -13.50 -13.85
CA PRO A 399 -2.02 -13.89 -12.54
C PRO A 399 -1.38 -15.21 -12.07
N VAL A 400 -0.87 -15.21 -10.84
CA VAL A 400 -0.23 -16.37 -10.21
C VAL A 400 -1.32 -17.26 -9.64
N MET A 401 -1.90 -18.10 -10.49
CA MET A 401 -3.06 -18.93 -10.13
C MET A 401 -2.78 -19.89 -8.95
N GLY A 402 -1.53 -20.28 -8.72
CA GLY A 402 -1.15 -21.14 -7.60
C GLY A 402 -1.24 -20.49 -6.20
N LEU A 403 -1.57 -19.19 -6.12
CA LEU A 403 -1.86 -18.49 -4.87
C LEU A 403 -3.31 -18.69 -4.39
N PHE A 404 -4.23 -19.06 -5.28
CA PHE A 404 -5.64 -19.26 -4.97
C PHE A 404 -5.92 -20.70 -4.52
N GLY A 405 -6.99 -20.92 -3.76
CA GLY A 405 -7.42 -22.28 -3.40
C GLY A 405 -8.46 -22.37 -2.30
#